data_AF-A0A6J4PDL0-F1
#
_entry.id   AF-A0A6J4PDL0-F1
#
_cell.length_a   1.000
_cell.length_b   1.000
_cell.length_c   1.000
_cell.angle_alpha   90.00
_cell.angle_beta   90.00
_cell.angle_gamma   90.00
#
_symmetry.space_group_name_H-M   'P 1'
#
loop_
_entity.id
_entity.type
_entity.pdbx_description
1 polymer ?
#
loop_
_entity_poly.entity_id
_entity_poly.type
_entity_poly.pdbx_seq_one_letter_code
_entity_poly.pdbx_strand_id
1 'polypeptide(L)'
;DDPDRPECHNLLTLYMLLSGQTKAAVAAECQDMGWGQFKPLLTETAIAHLQPIQAKYQEIMADPGYLDSVLRDGQEKAGTIANATLLRVKDALGYSRLPMV
;
A
#
# COMPACT_ATOMS: atom_id res chain seq x y z
N ASP A 1 -14.76 14.16 -18.97
CA ASP A 1 -13.61 13.58 -19.71
C ASP A 1 -13.21 14.52 -20.84
N ASP A 2 -12.59 15.63 -20.46
CA ASP A 2 -12.00 16.58 -21.41
C ASP A 2 -10.50 16.26 -21.52
N PRO A 3 -10.00 15.75 -22.67
CA PRO A 3 -8.60 15.36 -22.83
C PRO A 3 -7.64 16.56 -22.76
N ASP A 4 -8.12 17.78 -23.00
CA ASP A 4 -7.31 19.01 -22.90
C ASP A 4 -7.16 19.49 -21.44
N ARG A 5 -7.81 18.80 -20.48
CA ARG A 5 -7.77 19.10 -19.04
C ARG A 5 -7.32 17.90 -18.20
N PRO A 6 -6.07 17.44 -18.39
CA PRO A 6 -5.54 16.28 -17.68
C PRO A 6 -5.49 16.46 -16.15
N GLU A 7 -5.34 17.71 -15.67
CA GLU A 7 -5.38 18.03 -14.25
C GLU A 7 -6.73 17.73 -13.61
N CYS A 8 -7.82 18.00 -14.33
CA CYS A 8 -9.17 17.73 -13.87
C CYS A 8 -9.45 16.24 -13.83
N HIS A 9 -9.01 15.53 -14.86
CA HIS A 9 -9.12 14.07 -14.90
C HIS A 9 -8.36 13.41 -13.74
N ASN A 10 -7.15 13.87 -13.44
CA ASN A 10 -6.38 13.36 -12.31
C ASN A 10 -7.11 13.58 -10.98
N LEU A 11 -7.60 14.79 -10.73
CA LEU A 11 -8.28 15.12 -9.47
C LEU A 11 -9.58 14.35 -9.27
N LEU A 12 -10.40 14.20 -10.32
CA LEU A 12 -11.62 13.39 -10.27
C LEU A 12 -11.31 11.90 -10.07
N THR A 13 -10.22 11.41 -10.67
CA THR A 13 -9.76 10.03 -10.49
C THR A 13 -9.30 9.78 -9.06
N LEU A 14 -8.54 10.71 -8.46
CA LEU A 14 -8.15 10.62 -7.06
C LEU A 14 -9.37 10.62 -6.13
N TYR A 15 -10.33 11.51 -6.38
CA TYR A 15 -11.57 11.53 -5.61
C TYR A 15 -12.33 10.20 -5.71
N MET A 16 -12.46 9.65 -6.92
CA MET A 16 -13.10 8.34 -7.16
C MET A 16 -12.42 7.21 -6.38
N LEU A 17 -11.08 7.14 -6.44
CA LEU A 17 -10.32 6.09 -5.73
C LEU A 17 -10.43 6.21 -4.21
N LEU A 18 -10.34 7.43 -3.67
CA LEU A 18 -10.34 7.68 -2.23
C LEU A 18 -11.74 7.57 -1.61
N SER A 19 -12.78 7.95 -2.35
CA SER A 19 -14.17 7.79 -1.92
C SER A 19 -14.72 6.37 -2.13
N GLY A 20 -14.05 5.56 -2.96
CA GLY A 20 -14.53 4.23 -3.36
C GLY A 20 -15.76 4.25 -4.27
N GLN A 21 -16.15 5.44 -4.75
CA GLN A 21 -17.31 5.61 -5.61
C GLN A 21 -17.01 5.18 -7.06
N THR A 22 -18.07 4.87 -7.80
CA THR A 22 -17.92 4.61 -9.24
C THR A 22 -17.77 5.92 -10.01
N LYS A 23 -17.17 5.87 -11.20
CA LYS A 23 -17.07 7.02 -12.10
C LYS A 23 -18.43 7.69 -12.38
N ALA A 24 -19.50 6.91 -12.50
CA ALA A 24 -20.84 7.45 -12.74
C ALA A 24 -21.38 8.23 -11.53
N ALA A 25 -21.15 7.73 -10.32
CA ALA A 25 -21.54 8.42 -9.09
C ALA A 25 -20.76 9.74 -8.92
N VAL A 26 -19.43 9.70 -9.13
CA VAL A 26 -18.59 10.91 -9.08
C VAL A 26 -19.01 11.93 -10.14
N ALA A 27 -19.31 11.49 -11.36
CA ALA A 27 -19.78 12.40 -12.40
C ALA A 27 -21.10 13.07 -12.01
N ALA A 28 -22.06 12.33 -11.46
CA ALA A 28 -23.34 12.86 -11.02
C ALA A 28 -23.19 13.81 -9.81
N GLU A 29 -22.34 13.48 -8.85
CA GLU A 29 -22.08 14.30 -7.67
C GLU A 29 -21.37 15.61 -8.04
N CYS A 30 -20.38 15.56 -8.93
CA CYS A 30 -19.53 16.70 -9.25
C CYS A 30 -20.00 17.52 -10.46
N GLN A 31 -21.09 17.13 -11.16
CA GLN A 31 -21.49 17.75 -12.44
C GLN A 31 -21.69 19.27 -12.36
N ASP A 32 -22.23 19.76 -11.24
CA ASP A 32 -22.56 21.18 -11.02
C ASP A 32 -21.56 21.86 -10.07
N MET A 33 -20.51 21.15 -9.63
CA MET A 33 -19.53 21.67 -8.68
C MET A 33 -18.47 22.53 -9.39
N GLY A 34 -18.27 23.74 -8.87
CA GLY A 34 -17.08 24.52 -9.19
C GLY A 34 -15.83 23.97 -8.49
N TRP A 35 -14.64 24.26 -9.03
CA TRP A 35 -13.37 23.83 -8.45
C TRP A 35 -13.12 24.32 -7.01
N GLY A 36 -13.74 25.43 -6.61
CA GLY A 36 -13.69 25.94 -5.24
C GLY A 36 -14.44 25.09 -4.23
N GLN A 37 -15.47 24.35 -4.66
CA GLN A 37 -16.21 23.38 -3.83
C GLN A 37 -15.58 21.99 -3.91
N PHE A 38 -15.18 21.58 -5.12
CA PHE A 38 -14.60 20.27 -5.35
C PHE A 38 -13.27 20.04 -4.60
N LYS A 39 -12.36 21.04 -4.58
CA LYS A 39 -11.05 20.86 -3.92
C LYS A 39 -11.17 20.61 -2.41
N PRO A 40 -11.97 21.37 -1.63
CA PRO A 40 -12.25 21.02 -0.24
C PRO A 40 -12.85 19.62 -0.06
N LEU A 41 -13.82 19.23 -0.89
CA LEU A 41 -14.41 17.90 -0.86
C LEU A 41 -13.36 16.79 -1.06
N LEU A 42 -12.48 16.94 -2.05
CA LEU A 42 -11.38 16.02 -2.30
C LEU A 42 -10.42 15.97 -1.11
N THR A 43 -10.07 17.12 -0.53
CA THR A 43 -9.16 17.19 0.63
C THR A 43 -9.73 16.44 1.83
N GLU A 44 -10.99 16.67 2.18
CA GLU A 44 -11.64 15.97 3.31
C GLU A 44 -11.73 14.47 3.04
N THR A 45 -12.05 14.08 1.81
CA THR A 45 -12.09 12.67 1.40
C THR A 45 -10.71 12.02 1.52
N ALA A 46 -9.65 12.71 1.11
CA ALA A 46 -8.28 12.22 1.24
C ALA A 46 -7.85 12.06 2.70
N ILE A 47 -8.19 13.04 3.56
CA ILE A 47 -7.92 12.97 4.99
C ILE A 47 -8.64 11.76 5.59
N ALA A 48 -9.95 11.65 5.38
CA ALA A 48 -10.76 10.56 5.92
C ALA A 48 -10.26 9.18 5.46
N HIS A 49 -9.86 9.06 4.19
CA HIS A 49 -9.33 7.81 3.65
C HIS A 49 -7.96 7.42 4.25
N LEU A 50 -7.05 8.39 4.41
CA LEU A 50 -5.69 8.13 4.90
C LEU A 50 -5.59 8.01 6.42
N GLN A 51 -6.50 8.64 7.17
CA GLN A 51 -6.50 8.64 8.64
C GLN A 51 -6.45 7.24 9.27
N PRO A 52 -7.26 6.23 8.86
CA PRO A 52 -7.16 4.89 9.43
C PRO A 52 -5.82 4.19 9.12
N ILE A 53 -5.23 4.44 7.95
CA ILE A 53 -3.91 3.89 7.58
C ILE A 53 -2.82 4.49 8.47
N GLN A 54 -2.86 5.82 8.67
CA GLN A 54 -1.92 6.52 9.55
C GLN A 54 -2.08 6.06 11.01
N ALA A 55 -3.31 5.92 11.49
CA ALA A 55 -3.58 5.42 12.84
C ALA A 55 -3.02 3.99 13.02
N LYS A 56 -3.24 3.10 12.04
CA LYS A 56 -2.71 1.73 12.12
C LYS A 56 -1.19 1.68 12.07
N TYR A 57 -0.58 2.53 11.26
CA TYR A 57 0.87 2.69 11.24
C TYR A 57 1.40 3.09 12.62
N GLN A 58 0.81 4.11 13.25
CA GLN A 58 1.23 4.57 14.58
C GLN A 58 1.01 3.49 15.64
N GLU A 59 -0.11 2.77 15.60
CA GLU A 59 -0.39 1.63 16.50
C GLU A 59 0.71 0.56 16.40
N ILE A 60 1.08 0.14 15.19
CA ILE A 60 2.11 -0.88 14.97
C ILE A 60 3.49 -0.37 15.42
N MET A 61 3.84 0.87 15.08
CA MET A 61 5.14 1.44 15.44
C MET A 61 5.28 1.71 16.94
N ALA A 62 4.18 1.92 17.64
CA ALA A 62 4.15 2.08 19.09
C ALA A 62 4.23 0.75 19.86
N ASP A 63 4.11 -0.40 19.17
CA ASP A 63 4.28 -1.73 19.74
C ASP A 63 5.50 -2.45 19.13
N PRO A 64 6.72 -2.20 19.65
CA PRO A 64 7.92 -2.89 19.20
C PRO A 64 7.84 -4.41 19.35
N GLY A 65 7.14 -4.93 20.37
CA GLY A 65 7.03 -6.36 20.61
C GLY A 65 6.24 -7.07 19.52
N TYR A 66 5.11 -6.48 19.12
CA TYR A 66 4.36 -6.94 17.95
C TYR A 66 5.20 -6.87 16.68
N LEU A 67 5.87 -5.73 16.42
CA LEU A 67 6.70 -5.56 15.24
C LEU A 67 7.81 -6.61 15.14
N ASP A 68 8.55 -6.84 16.23
CA ASP A 68 9.61 -7.85 16.31
C ASP A 68 9.06 -9.26 16.08
N SER A 69 7.86 -9.56 16.58
CA SER A 69 7.22 -10.86 16.34
C SER A 69 6.94 -11.08 14.85
N VAL A 70 6.41 -10.08 14.15
CA VAL A 70 6.12 -10.15 12.71
C VAL A 70 7.41 -10.31 11.90
N LEU A 71 8.47 -9.59 12.29
CA LEU A 71 9.78 -9.69 11.64
C LEU A 71 10.42 -11.06 11.83
N ARG A 72 10.34 -11.63 13.03
CA ARG A 72 10.84 -13.00 13.30
C ARG A 72 10.08 -14.04 12.47
N ASP A 73 8.76 -13.98 12.45
CA ASP A 73 7.94 -14.90 11.67
C ASP A 73 8.24 -14.77 10.16
N GLY A 74 8.47 -13.54 9.68
CA GLY A 74 8.89 -13.28 8.31
C GLY A 74 10.28 -13.84 7.99
N GLN A 75 11.23 -13.68 8.92
CA GLN A 75 12.59 -14.23 8.82
C GLN A 75 12.57 -15.75 8.71
N GLU A 76 11.79 -16.44 9.54
CA GLU A 76 11.69 -17.91 9.51
C GLU A 76 11.17 -18.39 8.15
N LYS A 77 10.06 -17.82 7.66
CA LYS A 77 9.46 -18.17 6.36
C LYS A 77 10.42 -17.90 5.20
N ALA A 78 11.01 -16.71 5.17
CA ALA A 78 11.97 -16.35 4.12
C ALA A 78 13.22 -17.23 4.18
N GLY A 79 13.72 -17.51 5.39
CA GLY A 79 14.87 -18.36 5.66
C GLY A 79 14.69 -19.77 5.13
N THR A 80 13.53 -20.39 5.32
CA THR A 80 13.23 -21.73 4.77
C THR A 80 13.42 -21.76 3.25
N ILE A 81 12.87 -20.77 2.53
CA ILE A 81 12.92 -20.73 1.07
C ILE A 81 14.33 -20.39 0.56
N ALA A 82 14.96 -19.39 1.18
CA ALA A 82 16.29 -18.93 0.81
C ALA A 82 17.35 -20.01 1.04
N ASN A 83 17.30 -20.69 2.19
CA ASN A 83 18.27 -21.73 2.52
C ASN A 83 18.14 -22.96 1.62
N ALA A 84 16.93 -23.33 1.20
CA ALA A 84 16.75 -24.42 0.23
C ALA A 84 17.41 -24.09 -1.12
N THR A 85 17.28 -22.85 -1.58
CA THR A 85 17.94 -22.40 -2.81
C THR A 85 19.45 -22.34 -2.64
N LEU A 86 19.92 -21.76 -1.53
CA LEU A 86 21.34 -21.67 -1.22
C LEU A 86 22.00 -23.05 -1.13
N LEU A 87 21.32 -24.04 -0.55
CA LEU A 87 21.82 -25.41 -0.45
C LEU A 87 22.01 -26.03 -1.83
N ARG A 88 21.03 -25.90 -2.74
CA ARG A 88 21.16 -26.40 -4.13
C ARG A 88 22.33 -25.76 -4.86
N VAL A 89 22.53 -24.45 -4.68
CA VAL A 89 23.66 -23.73 -5.29
C VAL A 89 24.99 -24.20 -4.70
N LYS A 90 25.09 -24.33 -3.37
CA LYS A 90 26.29 -24.84 -2.70
C LYS A 90 26.65 -26.26 -3.13
N ASP A 91 25.66 -27.15 -3.22
CA ASP A 91 25.83 -28.51 -3.72
C ASP A 91 26.34 -28.49 -5.18
N ALA A 92 25.76 -27.66 -6.05
CA ALA A 92 26.19 -27.54 -7.45
C ALA A 92 27.63 -26.99 -7.61
N LEU A 93 28.07 -26.13 -6.69
CA LEU A 93 29.43 -25.57 -6.67
C LEU A 93 30.46 -26.48 -5.99
N GLY A 94 30.06 -27.63 -5.44
CA GLY A 94 30.95 -28.59 -4.78
C GLY A 94 31.39 -28.17 -3.37
N TYR A 95 30.60 -27.33 -2.69
CA TYR A 95 30.91 -26.94 -1.31
C TYR A 95 30.68 -28.13 -0.38
N SER A 96 31.61 -28.38 0.56
CA SER A 96 31.41 -29.40 1.59
C SER A 96 30.19 -29.05 2.45
N ARG A 97 29.33 -30.03 2.71
CA ARG A 97 28.18 -29.85 3.59
C ARG A 97 28.69 -29.65 5.02
N LEU A 98 28.59 -28.42 5.54
CA LEU A 98 28.86 -28.15 6.94
C LEU A 98 28.01 -29.10 7.80
N PRO A 99 28.57 -29.78 8.81
CA PRO A 99 27.77 -30.55 9.75
C PRO A 99 26.78 -29.61 10.41
N MET A 100 25.50 -29.97 10.38
CA MET A 100 24.42 -29.23 11.03
C MET A 100 24.65 -29.37 12.54
N VAL A 101 24.98 -28.28 13.22
CA VAL A 101 25.02 -28.18 14.70
C VAL A 101 23.65 -27.73 15.17
#